data_AF-A0A1H2XDX7-F1
#
_entry.id   AF-A0A1H2XDX7-F1
#
_cell.length_a   1.000
_cell.length_b   1.000
_cell.length_c   1.000
_cell.angle_alpha   90.00
_cell.angle_beta   90.00
_cell.angle_gamma   90.00
#
_symmetry.space_group_name_H-M   'P 1'
#
loop_
_entity.id
_entity.type
_entity.pdbx_description
1 polymer ?
#
loop_
_entity_poly.entity_id
_entity_poly.type
_entity_poly.pdbx_seq_one_letter_code
_entity_poly.pdbx_strand_id
1 'polypeptide(L)' 'MNYRWLLRASMWVRRPPSERRVKLFVGLIALCIAIALIEHYVGWPEWAKMERAPRVPRF' A
#
# COMPACT_ATOMS: atom_id res chain seq x y z
N MET A 1 -22.70 5.54 7.46
CA MET A 1 -21.57 6.35 6.95
C MET A 1 -21.12 7.34 8.00
N ASN A 2 -19.82 7.57 8.15
CA ASN A 2 -19.30 8.49 9.15
C ASN A 2 -18.90 9.83 8.50
N TYR A 3 -19.73 10.86 8.67
CA TYR A 3 -19.54 12.21 8.11
C TYR A 3 -18.21 12.87 8.50
N ARG A 4 -17.59 12.42 9.60
CA ARG A 4 -16.27 12.88 10.03
C ARG A 4 -15.19 12.65 8.97
N TRP A 5 -15.31 11.60 8.15
CA TRP A 5 -14.38 11.34 7.04
C TRP A 5 -14.48 12.39 5.92
N LEU A 6 -15.71 12.80 5.56
CA LEU A 6 -15.95 13.83 4.55
C LEU A 6 -15.41 15.19 4.99
N LEU A 7 -15.64 15.55 6.25
CA LEU A 7 -15.10 16.79 6.82
C LEU A 7 -13.57 16.80 6.83
N ARG A 8 -12.94 15.67 7.16
CA ARG A 8 -11.47 15.53 7.13
C ARG A 8 -10.90 15.63 5.72
N ALA A 9 -11.55 15.03 4.72
CA ALA A 9 -11.15 15.15 3.32
C ALA A 9 -11.29 16.60 2.80
N SER A 10 -12.37 17.29 3.14
CA SER A 10 -12.55 18.71 2.79
C SER A 10 -11.48 19.60 3.43
N MET A 11 -11.06 19.30 4.67
CA MET A 11 -9.96 20.00 5.33
C MET A 11 -8.59 19.75 4.67
N TRP A 12 -8.34 18.56 4.11
CA TRP A 12 -7.11 18.29 3.35
C TRP A 12 -6.97 19.17 2.11
N VAL A 13 -8.08 19.48 1.43
CA VAL A 13 -8.07 20.41 0.28
C VAL A 13 -7.75 21.84 0.73
N ARG A 14 -8.29 22.27 1.87
CA ARG A 14 -8.13 23.64 2.40
C ARG A 14 -6.78 23.87 3.09
N ARG A 15 -6.23 22.85 3.74
CA ARG A 15 -4.95 22.87 4.46
C ARG A 15 -4.22 21.56 4.19
N PRO A 16 -3.57 21.46 3.02
CA PRO A 16 -2.89 20.23 2.66
C PRO A 16 -1.80 19.91 3.70
N PRO A 17 -1.72 18.66 4.16
CA PRO A 17 -0.56 18.21 4.92
C PRO A 17 0.70 18.42 4.09
N SER A 18 1.85 18.61 4.75
CA SER A 18 3.10 19.00 4.10
C SER A 18 3.38 18.19 2.83
N GLU A 19 3.59 18.90 1.72
CA GLU A 19 3.71 18.30 0.39
C GLU A 19 4.80 17.22 0.32
N ARG A 20 5.87 17.40 1.11
CA ARG A 20 6.95 16.42 1.26
C ARG A 20 6.42 15.06 1.75
N ARG A 21 5.54 15.06 2.75
CA ARG A 21 4.98 13.83 3.32
C ARG A 21 4.05 13.15 2.31
N VAL A 22 3.22 13.93 1.61
CA VAL A 22 2.33 13.39 0.56
C VAL A 22 3.14 12.76 -0.58
N LYS A 23 4.17 13.44 -1.07
CA LYS A 23 5.04 12.92 -2.13
C LYS A 23 5.78 11.64 -1.72
N LEU A 24 6.24 11.55 -0.47
CA LEU A 24 6.84 10.32 0.07
C LEU A 24 5.86 9.15 0.04
N PHE A 25 4.64 9.34 0.53
CA PHE A 25 3.62 8.28 0.52
C PHE A 25 3.17 7.91 -0.89
N VAL A 26 2.96 8.88 -1.77
CA VAL A 26 2.61 8.63 -3.18
C VAL A 26 3.73 7.87 -3.89
N GLY A 27 4.99 8.25 -3.68
CA GLY A 27 6.14 7.53 -4.22
C GLY A 27 6.25 6.10 -3.68
N LEU A 28 6.02 5.91 -2.37
CA LEU A 28 6.01 4.58 -1.75
C LEU A 28 4.91 3.69 -2.31
N ILE A 29 3.68 4.22 -2.44
CA ILE A 29 2.55 3.48 -3.03
C ILE A 29 2.84 3.13 -4.48
N ALA A 30 3.36 4.08 -5.27
CA ALA A 30 3.74 3.84 -6.65
C ALA A 30 4.81 2.74 -6.78
N LEU A 31 5.79 2.73 -5.87
CA LEU A 31 6.82 1.67 -5.81
C LEU A 31 6.20 0.30 -5.51
N CYS A 32 5.31 0.21 -4.52
CA CYS A 32 4.60 -1.05 -4.21
C CYS A 32 3.77 -1.54 -5.40
N ILE A 33 3.06 -0.65 -6.08
CA ILE A 33 2.27 -0.99 -7.27
C ILE A 33 3.17 -1.47 -8.41
N ALA A 34 4.30 -0.78 -8.64
CA ALA A 34 5.26 -1.18 -9.66
C ALA A 34 5.78 -2.61 -9.41
N ILE A 35 6.15 -2.93 -8.18
CA ILE A 35 6.60 -4.27 -7.78
C ILE A 35 5.48 -5.30 -8.00
N ALA A 36 4.25 -5.00 -7.57
CA ALA A 36 3.11 -5.90 -7.74
C ALA A 36 2.74 -6.15 -9.21
N LEU A 37 2.88 -5.14 -10.08
CA LEU A 37 2.69 -5.30 -11.53
C LEU A 37 3.78 -6.19 -12.12
N ILE A 38 5.05 -5.97 -11.74
CA ILE A 38 6.16 -6.81 -12.18
C ILE A 38 5.93 -8.27 -11.76
N GLU A 39 5.51 -8.50 -10.51
CA GLU A 39 5.12 -9.81 -9.98
C GLU A 39 4.00 -10.46 -10.80
N HIS A 40 2.97 -9.70 -11.16
CA HIS A 40 1.81 -10.22 -11.88
C HIS A 40 2.13 -10.58 -13.34
N TYR A 41 2.97 -9.79 -14.02
CA TYR A 41 3.26 -9.98 -15.46
C TYR A 41 4.44 -10.91 -15.75
N VAL A 42 5.49 -10.90 -14.90
CA VAL A 42 6.70 -11.71 -15.12
C VAL A 42 6.71 -12.97 -14.25
N GLY A 43 6.02 -12.94 -13.10
CA GLY A 43 6.13 -13.96 -12.07
C GLY A 43 7.46 -13.84 -11.31
N TRP A 44 7.45 -14.12 -10.01
CA TRP A 44 8.69 -14.18 -9.24
C TRP A 44 9.45 -15.48 -9.53
N PRO A 45 10.77 -15.42 -9.69
CA PRO A 45 11.62 -16.60 -9.78
C PRO A 45 11.61 -17.39 -8.46
N GLU A 46 11.91 -18.69 -8.51
CA GLU A 46 11.79 -19.61 -7.36
C GLU A 46 12.52 -19.13 -6.09
N TRP A 47 13.63 -18.40 -6.25
CA TRP A 47 14.40 -17.84 -5.12
C TRP A 47 13.68 -16.72 -4.36
N ALA A 48 12.62 -16.14 -4.93
CA ALA A 48 11.83 -15.07 -4.34
C ALA A 48 10.39 -15.48 -4.02
N LYS A 49 10.01 -16.73 -4.30
CA LYS A 49 8.71 -17.27 -3.89
C LYS A 49 8.76 -17.61 -2.41
N MET A 50 7.90 -16.99 -1.61
CA MET A 50 7.74 -17.35 -0.21
C MET A 50 6.97 -18.67 -0.10
N GLU A 51 7.59 -19.72 0.45
CA GLU A 51 6.84 -20.92 0.85
C GLU A 51 5.88 -20.57 1.99
N ARG A 52 4.59 -20.85 1.78
CA ARG A 52 3.59 -20.73 2.85
C ARG A 52 3.89 -21.79 3.89
N ALA A 53 4.44 -21.37 5.02
CA ALA A 53 4.58 -22.23 6.19
C ALA A 53 3.20 -22.81 6.56
N PRO A 54 3.06 -24.14 6.71
CA PRO A 54 1.80 -24.73 7.11
C PRO A 54 1.39 -24.17 8.47
N ARG A 55 0.13 -23.72 8.59
CA ARG A 55 -0.43 -23.33 9.88
C ARG A 55 -0.45 -24.56 10.76
N VAL A 56 0.42 -24.59 11.78
CA VAL A 56 0.38 -25.60 12.84
C VAL A 56 -0.97 -25.50 13.57
N PRO A 57 -1.80 -26.56 13.56
CA PRO A 57 -3.02 -26.59 14.35
C PRO A 57 -2.64 -26.51 15.84
N ARG A 58 -3.25 -25.56 16.56
CA ARG A 58 -3.11 -25.47 18.02
C ARG A 58 -4.19 -26.36 18.63
N PHE A 59 -3.79 -27.52 19.14
CA PHE A 59 -4.63 -28.39 19.98
C PHE A 59 -4.60 -27.89 21.44
#